data_AF-A0A379DC31-F1
#
_entry.id   AF-A0A379DC31-F1
#
_cell.length_a   1.000
_cell.length_b   1.000
_cell.length_c   1.000
_cell.angle_alpha   90.00
_cell.angle_beta   90.00
_cell.angle_gamma   90.00
#
_symmetry.space_group_name_H-M   'P 1'
#
loop_
_entity.id
_entity.type
_entity.pdbx_description
1 polymer ?
#
loop_
_entity_poly.entity_id
_entity_poly.type
_entity_poly.pdbx_seq_one_letter_code
_entity_poly.pdbx_strand_id
1 'polypeptide(L)'
;MILADKIIEERKKNGWSQEELAEKLGVSRQSVSKWESAQSVPDLNRILNMSKIFGVSTDYLLKDEIDTVQKNYESIAVEVESKNIKNVSMEEAVDFLKISEENSMWSALSIFLYIASPIVLLILSGLAESKLFGVSEDMIISVGVPVLLFMVALGVYISIGCGNRAKKYKFISRNEIETAYGVDGLVREKKNNHSNKYTNTIAIGVVACILACVPLLVSTALTDEDYIIFNMVALLIFIIAVSVNRMAQVGLVKDSYDKLLQEGDFTVANKKIATVINKVSSVYWGIALAIYLAWSLYTMKWGFTWIVWPVAGVLYAVVINITKIFVKAED
;
A
#
# COMPACT_ATOMS: atom_id res chain seq x y z
N MET A 1 -31.14 -21.86 -12.44
CA MET A 1 -32.18 -22.47 -13.30
C MET A 1 -32.24 -21.74 -14.62
N ILE A 2 -32.25 -22.46 -15.74
CA ILE A 2 -32.46 -21.87 -17.08
C ILE A 2 -33.96 -21.67 -17.34
N LEU A 3 -34.33 -20.90 -18.36
CA LEU A 3 -35.73 -20.62 -18.72
C LEU A 3 -36.58 -21.90 -18.85
N ALA A 4 -36.03 -22.97 -19.43
CA ALA A 4 -36.70 -24.25 -19.56
C ALA A 4 -37.14 -24.84 -18.20
N ASP A 5 -36.25 -24.79 -17.19
CA ASP A 5 -36.53 -25.30 -15.85
C ASP A 5 -37.64 -24.49 -15.16
N LYS A 6 -37.64 -23.17 -15.34
CA LYS A 6 -38.63 -22.26 -14.75
C LYS A 6 -40.02 -22.45 -15.34
N ILE A 7 -40.10 -22.71 -16.65
CA ILE A 7 -41.36 -23.06 -17.31
C ILE A 7 -41.91 -24.36 -16.72
N ILE A 8 -41.06 -25.39 -16.52
CA ILE A 8 -41.46 -26.65 -15.90
C ILE A 8 -41.94 -26.44 -14.47
N GLU A 9 -41.19 -25.66 -13.68
CA GLU A 9 -41.51 -25.39 -12.28
C GLU A 9 -42.84 -24.67 -12.13
N GLU A 10 -43.04 -23.55 -12.82
CA GLU A 10 -44.28 -22.78 -12.73
C GLU A 10 -45.48 -23.58 -13.26
N ARG A 11 -45.28 -24.38 -14.32
CA ARG A 11 -46.33 -25.29 -14.80
C ARG A 11 -46.73 -26.31 -13.73
N LYS A 12 -45.74 -26.96 -13.09
CA LYS A 12 -45.99 -27.96 -12.02
C LYS A 12 -46.60 -27.33 -10.79
N LYS A 13 -46.17 -26.14 -10.39
CA LYS A 13 -46.70 -25.39 -9.25
C LYS A 13 -48.18 -25.03 -9.42
N ASN A 14 -48.59 -24.74 -10.65
CA ASN A 14 -49.99 -24.50 -11.00
C ASN A 14 -50.78 -25.79 -11.31
N GLY A 15 -50.14 -26.96 -11.24
CA GLY A 15 -50.78 -28.25 -11.48
C GLY A 15 -51.17 -28.52 -12.94
N TRP A 16 -50.59 -27.81 -13.90
CA TRP A 16 -50.97 -27.92 -15.31
C TRP A 16 -50.19 -29.01 -16.06
N SER A 17 -50.85 -29.66 -17.02
CA SER A 17 -50.22 -30.45 -18.08
C SER A 17 -49.59 -29.54 -19.15
N GLN A 18 -48.71 -30.10 -19.98
CA GLN A 18 -48.12 -29.35 -21.11
C GLN A 18 -49.20 -28.89 -22.10
N GLU A 19 -50.23 -29.71 -22.32
CA GLU A 19 -51.42 -29.38 -23.09
C GLU A 19 -52.18 -28.17 -22.52
N GLU A 20 -52.43 -28.15 -21.22
CA GLU A 20 -53.16 -27.04 -20.57
C GLU A 20 -52.36 -25.74 -20.61
N LEU A 21 -51.03 -25.80 -20.45
CA LEU A 21 -50.17 -24.63 -20.62
C LEU A 21 -50.18 -24.14 -22.08
N ALA A 22 -50.15 -25.06 -23.03
CA ALA A 22 -50.23 -24.74 -24.46
C ALA A 22 -51.56 -24.06 -24.81
N GLU A 23 -52.69 -24.54 -24.27
CA GLU A 23 -54.00 -23.94 -24.46
C GLU A 23 -54.06 -22.51 -23.89
N LYS A 24 -53.58 -22.31 -22.66
CA LYS A 24 -53.54 -20.98 -22.02
C LYS A 24 -52.65 -19.99 -22.76
N LEU A 25 -51.57 -20.46 -23.39
CA LEU A 25 -50.66 -19.63 -24.17
C LEU A 25 -51.07 -19.48 -25.63
N GLY A 26 -52.10 -20.19 -26.11
CA GLY A 26 -52.51 -20.20 -27.51
C GLY A 26 -51.42 -20.72 -28.46
N VAL A 27 -50.75 -21.80 -28.07
CA VAL A 27 -49.68 -22.45 -28.86
C VAL A 27 -49.89 -23.96 -28.93
N SER A 28 -49.09 -24.65 -29.76
CA SER A 28 -49.13 -26.11 -29.82
C SER A 28 -48.44 -26.73 -28.60
N ARG A 29 -48.90 -27.91 -28.16
CA ARG A 29 -48.21 -28.70 -27.12
C ARG A 29 -46.75 -28.98 -27.46
N GLN A 30 -46.44 -29.19 -28.76
CA GLN A 30 -45.07 -29.39 -29.24
C GLN A 30 -44.17 -28.18 -28.97
N SER A 31 -44.71 -26.95 -29.04
CA SER A 31 -43.98 -25.73 -28.72
C SER A 31 -43.56 -25.72 -27.24
N VAL A 32 -44.49 -26.03 -26.33
CA VAL A 32 -44.21 -26.12 -24.89
C VAL A 32 -43.18 -27.20 -24.59
N SER A 33 -43.30 -28.39 -25.21
CA SER A 33 -42.34 -29.47 -25.04
C SER A 33 -40.92 -29.09 -25.49
N LYS A 34 -40.78 -28.36 -26.61
CA LYS A 34 -39.48 -27.86 -27.07
C LYS A 34 -38.88 -26.80 -26.15
N TRP A 35 -39.71 -25.96 -25.53
CA TRP A 35 -39.25 -24.98 -24.55
C TRP A 35 -38.79 -25.64 -23.25
N GLU A 36 -39.57 -26.58 -22.73
CA GLU A 36 -39.22 -27.34 -21.51
C GLU A 36 -37.99 -28.25 -21.70
N SER A 37 -37.69 -28.66 -22.94
CA SER A 37 -36.48 -29.44 -23.28
C SER A 37 -35.31 -28.59 -23.79
N ALA A 38 -35.40 -27.26 -23.71
CA ALA A 38 -34.39 -26.31 -24.19
C ALA A 38 -34.01 -26.45 -25.68
N GLN A 39 -34.86 -27.08 -26.50
CA GLN A 39 -34.64 -27.25 -27.95
C GLN A 39 -35.01 -25.98 -28.74
N SER A 40 -35.84 -25.11 -28.17
CA SER A 40 -36.13 -23.78 -28.72
C SER A 40 -36.46 -22.80 -27.60
N VAL A 41 -36.41 -21.51 -27.91
CA VAL A 41 -36.72 -20.42 -26.97
C VAL A 41 -38.05 -19.78 -27.37
N PRO A 42 -38.96 -19.48 -26.43
CA PRO A 42 -40.17 -18.71 -26.72
C PRO A 42 -39.82 -17.29 -27.18
N ASP A 43 -40.64 -16.71 -28.05
CA ASP A 43 -40.49 -15.29 -28.41
C ASP A 43 -40.88 -14.36 -27.24
N LEU A 44 -40.49 -13.09 -27.33
CA LEU A 44 -40.72 -12.09 -26.29
C LEU A 44 -42.21 -11.94 -25.91
N ASN A 45 -43.13 -12.04 -26.89
CA ASN A 45 -44.57 -11.94 -26.62
C ASN A 45 -45.06 -13.16 -25.82
N ARG A 46 -44.53 -14.36 -26.11
CA ARG A 46 -44.83 -15.57 -25.32
C ARG A 46 -44.28 -15.47 -23.91
N ILE A 47 -43.09 -14.91 -23.71
CA ILE A 47 -42.52 -14.69 -22.38
C ILE A 47 -43.37 -13.70 -21.57
N LEU A 48 -43.86 -12.62 -22.19
CA LEU A 48 -44.80 -11.69 -21.56
C LEU A 48 -46.14 -12.34 -21.20
N ASN A 49 -46.65 -13.23 -22.05
CA ASN A 49 -47.89 -13.96 -21.74
C ASN A 49 -47.68 -15.00 -20.64
N MET A 50 -46.54 -15.70 -20.64
CA MET A 50 -46.15 -16.59 -19.55
C MET A 50 -46.04 -15.85 -18.21
N SER A 51 -45.43 -14.66 -18.19
CA SER A 51 -45.29 -13.87 -16.97
C SER A 51 -46.66 -13.52 -16.38
N LYS A 52 -47.64 -13.18 -17.23
CA LYS A 52 -49.03 -12.89 -16.82
C LYS A 52 -49.75 -14.12 -16.30
N ILE A 53 -49.61 -15.27 -16.98
CA ILE A 53 -50.34 -16.50 -16.63
C ILE A 53 -49.75 -17.16 -15.37
N PHE A 54 -48.43 -17.14 -15.21
CA PHE A 54 -47.75 -17.66 -14.01
C PHE A 54 -47.75 -16.68 -12.83
N GLY A 55 -48.07 -15.40 -13.07
CA GLY A 55 -48.06 -14.36 -12.02
C GLY A 55 -46.65 -13.98 -11.55
N VAL A 56 -45.64 -14.19 -12.40
CA VAL A 56 -44.22 -13.89 -12.13
C VAL A 56 -43.73 -12.73 -12.99
N SER A 57 -42.61 -12.12 -12.63
CA SER A 57 -42.00 -11.09 -13.47
C SER A 57 -41.33 -11.69 -14.71
N THR A 58 -41.26 -10.94 -15.80
CA THR A 58 -40.43 -11.32 -16.96
C THR A 58 -38.96 -11.45 -16.59
N ASP A 59 -38.49 -10.65 -15.62
CA ASP A 59 -37.15 -10.72 -15.05
C ASP A 59 -36.87 -12.10 -14.43
N TYR A 60 -37.85 -12.66 -13.71
CA TYR A 60 -37.75 -14.02 -13.17
C TYR A 60 -37.64 -15.06 -14.29
N LEU A 61 -38.41 -14.96 -15.37
CA LEU A 61 -38.33 -15.92 -16.48
C LEU A 61 -37.00 -15.82 -17.24
N LEU A 62 -36.49 -14.61 -17.45
CA LEU A 62 -35.35 -14.33 -18.33
C LEU A 62 -33.97 -14.37 -17.66
N LYS A 63 -33.86 -14.03 -16.37
CA LYS A 63 -32.55 -14.01 -15.69
C LYS A 63 -32.14 -15.40 -15.27
N ASP A 64 -31.07 -15.94 -15.83
CA ASP A 64 -30.47 -17.15 -15.25
C ASP A 64 -30.06 -16.86 -13.80
N GLU A 65 -30.39 -17.77 -12.89
CA GLU A 65 -29.95 -17.72 -11.48
C GLU A 65 -28.43 -18.02 -11.35
N ILE A 66 -27.63 -17.35 -12.18
CA ILE A 66 -26.22 -17.07 -11.94
C ILE A 66 -26.12 -15.78 -11.09
N ASP A 67 -27.17 -14.95 -11.07
CA ASP A 67 -27.24 -13.67 -10.34
C ASP A 67 -27.87 -13.76 -8.92
N THR A 68 -28.28 -14.95 -8.44
CA THR A 68 -28.87 -15.12 -7.09
C THR A 68 -27.83 -15.28 -5.97
N VAL A 69 -26.53 -15.16 -6.27
CA VAL A 69 -25.49 -14.97 -5.24
C VAL A 69 -25.48 -13.52 -4.72
N GLN A 70 -26.18 -12.57 -5.37
CA GLN A 70 -26.06 -11.14 -5.04
C GLN A 70 -27.05 -10.60 -3.97
N LYS A 71 -27.93 -11.43 -3.36
CA LYS A 71 -28.95 -10.91 -2.41
C LYS A 71 -29.01 -11.52 -1.01
N ASN A 72 -28.13 -12.46 -0.66
CA ASN A 72 -27.95 -12.92 0.73
C ASN A 72 -26.65 -12.38 1.34
N TYR A 73 -26.50 -11.04 1.30
CA TYR A 73 -25.30 -10.31 1.74
C TYR A 73 -25.33 -9.83 3.20
N GLU A 74 -26.13 -10.43 4.10
CA GLU A 74 -26.20 -9.93 5.48
C GLU A 74 -26.07 -10.96 6.61
N SER A 75 -25.83 -12.25 6.36
CA SER A 75 -25.43 -13.14 7.46
C SER A 75 -24.81 -14.44 6.94
N ILE A 76 -23.63 -14.77 7.44
CA ILE A 76 -22.84 -15.99 7.16
C ILE A 76 -21.91 -15.83 5.94
N ALA A 77 -20.93 -14.94 6.10
CA ALA A 77 -19.68 -15.01 5.35
C ALA A 77 -18.85 -16.20 5.90
N VAL A 78 -18.92 -17.33 5.21
CA VAL A 78 -17.77 -18.24 5.12
C VAL A 78 -16.94 -17.70 3.97
N GLU A 79 -15.74 -17.22 4.30
CA GLU A 79 -14.76 -16.61 3.41
C GLU A 79 -14.35 -17.57 2.29
N VAL A 80 -15.02 -17.47 1.13
CA VAL A 80 -14.37 -17.73 -0.14
C VAL A 80 -13.96 -16.36 -0.67
N GLU A 81 -12.68 -16.06 -0.50
CA GLU A 81 -11.99 -14.84 -0.92
C GLU A 81 -12.05 -14.75 -2.46
N SER A 82 -13.19 -14.28 -2.99
CA SER A 82 -13.23 -13.76 -4.34
C SER A 82 -12.24 -12.60 -4.38
N LYS A 83 -11.16 -12.76 -5.14
CA LYS A 83 -10.20 -11.69 -5.43
C LYS A 83 -10.99 -10.45 -5.86
N ASN A 84 -11.15 -9.50 -4.95
CA ASN A 84 -11.74 -8.19 -5.21
C ASN A 84 -10.70 -7.37 -6.00
N ILE A 85 -10.47 -7.77 -7.26
CA ILE A 85 -9.61 -7.03 -8.18
C ILE A 85 -10.33 -5.73 -8.47
N LYS A 86 -9.81 -4.64 -7.92
CA LYS A 86 -10.44 -3.34 -8.06
C LYS A 86 -9.99 -2.72 -9.37
N ASN A 87 -10.95 -2.46 -10.25
CA ASN A 87 -10.72 -1.70 -11.46
C ASN A 87 -10.42 -0.24 -11.12
N VAL A 88 -9.30 0.27 -11.64
CA VAL A 88 -8.87 1.67 -11.48
C VAL A 88 -9.23 2.44 -12.74
N SER A 89 -10.12 3.42 -12.60
CA SER A 89 -10.50 4.27 -13.73
C SER A 89 -9.38 5.24 -14.13
N MET A 90 -9.47 5.81 -15.34
CA MET A 90 -8.55 6.87 -15.78
C MET A 90 -8.54 8.05 -14.81
N GLU A 91 -9.71 8.45 -14.31
CA GLU A 91 -9.86 9.57 -13.37
C GLU A 91 -9.19 9.25 -12.03
N GLU A 92 -9.40 8.04 -11.49
CA GLU A 92 -8.77 7.60 -10.25
C GLU A 92 -7.25 7.50 -10.38
N ALA A 93 -6.74 7.00 -11.51
CA ALA A 93 -5.31 6.92 -11.77
C ALA A 93 -4.67 8.32 -11.82
N VAL A 94 -5.30 9.26 -12.53
CA VAL A 94 -4.80 10.65 -12.63
C VAL A 94 -4.87 11.35 -11.27
N ASP A 95 -5.96 11.20 -10.52
CA ASP A 95 -6.11 11.80 -9.18
C ASP A 95 -5.08 11.21 -8.20
N PHE A 96 -4.85 9.89 -8.25
CA PHE A 96 -3.82 9.23 -7.46
C PHE A 96 -2.42 9.76 -7.78
N LEU A 97 -2.06 9.92 -9.05
CA LEU A 97 -0.75 10.46 -9.45
C LEU A 97 -0.58 11.89 -8.97
N LYS A 98 -1.61 12.74 -9.11
CA LYS A 98 -1.57 14.14 -8.65
C LYS A 98 -1.38 14.23 -7.14
N ILE A 99 -2.17 13.49 -6.37
CA ILE A 99 -2.07 13.46 -4.91
C ILE A 99 -0.72 12.88 -4.47
N SER A 100 -0.20 11.87 -5.17
CA SER A 100 1.12 11.28 -4.88
C SER A 100 2.25 12.27 -5.14
N GLU A 101 2.18 13.04 -6.23
CA GLU A 101 3.16 14.07 -6.56
C GLU A 101 3.14 15.21 -5.54
N GLU A 102 1.96 15.73 -5.17
CA GLU A 102 1.81 16.76 -4.14
C GLU A 102 2.32 16.28 -2.77
N ASN A 103 1.99 15.04 -2.38
CA ASN A 103 2.43 14.47 -1.11
C ASN A 103 3.92 14.10 -1.10
N SER A 104 4.56 13.90 -2.26
CA SER A 104 5.98 13.55 -2.35
C SER A 104 6.87 14.63 -1.73
N MET A 105 6.53 15.90 -1.95
CA MET A 105 7.28 17.03 -1.40
C MET A 105 7.17 17.10 0.13
N TRP A 106 5.96 16.96 0.66
CA TRP A 106 5.72 16.97 2.11
C TRP A 106 6.36 15.76 2.81
N SER A 107 6.29 14.58 2.19
CA SER A 107 6.91 13.37 2.71
C SER A 107 8.43 13.44 2.68
N ALA A 108 9.02 14.10 1.68
CA ALA A 108 10.46 14.34 1.63
C ALA A 108 10.91 15.37 2.68
N LEU A 109 10.10 16.41 2.91
CA LEU A 109 10.37 17.43 3.93
C LEU A 109 10.43 16.84 5.35
N SER A 110 9.58 15.86 5.68
CA SER A 110 9.67 15.20 6.99
C SER A 110 11.00 14.45 7.14
N ILE A 111 11.46 13.74 6.11
CA ILE A 111 12.76 13.06 6.10
C ILE A 111 13.90 14.07 6.30
N PHE A 112 13.84 15.22 5.62
CA PHE A 112 14.80 16.30 5.84
C PHE A 112 14.83 16.75 7.30
N LEU A 113 13.67 17.02 7.91
CA LEU A 113 13.58 17.46 9.31
C LEU A 113 14.16 16.44 10.28
N TYR A 114 13.95 15.15 10.05
CA TYR A 114 14.54 14.10 10.88
C TYR A 114 16.05 14.09 10.82
N ILE A 115 16.62 14.13 9.61
CA ILE A 115 18.08 14.10 9.40
C ILE A 115 18.73 15.40 9.90
N ALA A 116 18.10 16.54 9.63
CA ALA A 116 18.61 17.86 10.00
C ALA A 116 18.44 18.18 11.50
N SER A 117 17.62 17.43 12.24
CA SER A 117 17.31 17.72 13.65
C SER A 117 18.53 17.87 14.58
N PRO A 118 19.65 17.12 14.43
CA PRO A 118 20.81 17.27 15.32
C PRO A 118 21.70 18.47 14.97
N ILE A 119 21.52 19.12 13.81
CA ILE A 119 22.40 20.19 13.32
C ILE A 119 22.48 21.35 14.32
N VAL A 120 21.35 21.75 14.89
CA VAL A 120 21.29 22.86 15.85
C VAL A 120 22.09 22.52 17.12
N LEU A 121 21.99 21.28 17.59
CA LEU A 121 22.73 20.80 18.77
C LEU A 121 24.24 20.80 18.48
N LEU A 122 24.66 20.34 17.30
CA LEU A 122 26.08 20.32 16.90
C LEU A 122 26.67 21.73 16.78
N ILE A 123 25.95 22.67 16.18
CA ILE A 123 26.41 24.06 16.05
C ILE A 123 26.55 24.70 17.45
N LEU A 124 25.56 24.52 18.33
CA LEU A 124 25.65 25.03 19.70
C LEU A 124 26.81 24.40 20.47
N SER A 125 27.10 23.11 20.24
CA SER A 125 28.22 22.41 20.88
C SER A 125 29.56 23.01 20.45
N GLY A 126 29.76 23.23 19.15
CA GLY A 126 30.98 23.90 18.66
C GLY A 126 31.12 25.33 19.17
N LEU A 127 30.01 26.08 19.29
CA LEU A 127 30.06 27.45 19.82
C LEU A 127 30.43 27.48 21.31
N ALA A 128 29.96 26.53 22.11
CA ALA A 128 30.29 26.43 23.54
C ALA A 128 31.81 26.19 23.74
N GLU A 129 32.42 25.35 22.92
CA GLU A 129 33.86 25.07 22.99
C GLU A 129 34.73 26.25 22.56
N SER A 130 34.27 27.01 21.56
CA SER A 130 35.00 28.16 21.05
C SER A 130 35.18 29.29 22.07
N LYS A 131 34.39 29.30 23.17
CA LYS A 131 34.28 30.35 24.20
C LYS A 131 34.06 31.79 23.68
N LEU A 132 33.94 31.97 22.37
CA LEU A 132 33.87 33.28 21.68
C LEU A 132 32.55 33.99 21.92
N PHE A 133 31.46 33.25 22.15
CA PHE A 133 30.10 33.80 22.23
C PHE A 133 29.46 33.68 23.62
N GLY A 134 30.20 33.24 24.64
CA GLY A 134 29.66 33.10 26.01
C GLY A 134 28.51 32.10 26.13
N VAL A 135 28.39 31.16 25.17
CA VAL A 135 27.40 30.09 25.19
C VAL A 135 27.81 29.09 26.27
N SER A 136 26.96 28.92 27.29
CA SER A 136 27.18 27.92 28.34
C SER A 136 26.76 26.53 27.86
N GLU A 137 27.36 25.48 28.44
CA GLU A 137 26.96 24.09 28.19
C GLU A 137 25.47 23.86 28.50
N ASP A 138 24.93 24.57 29.50
CA ASP A 138 23.52 24.54 29.86
C ASP A 138 22.60 25.01 28.71
N MET A 139 23.09 25.87 27.82
CA MET A 139 22.34 26.36 26.65
C MET A 139 22.15 25.25 25.60
N ILE A 140 23.10 24.30 25.49
CA ILE A 140 22.99 23.16 24.58
C ILE A 140 21.81 22.28 24.99
N ILE A 141 21.67 22.00 26.28
CA ILE A 141 20.59 21.16 26.81
C ILE A 141 19.27 21.93 26.78
N SER A 142 19.25 23.18 27.23
CA SER A 142 18.02 23.97 27.36
C SER A 142 17.45 24.49 26.05
N VAL A 143 18.27 24.67 25.00
CA VAL A 143 17.83 25.16 23.69
C VAL A 143 17.97 24.07 22.62
N GLY A 144 19.12 23.40 22.56
CA GLY A 144 19.42 22.43 21.51
C GLY A 144 18.48 21.21 21.53
N VAL A 145 18.26 20.60 22.70
CA VAL A 145 17.38 19.43 22.82
C VAL A 145 15.91 19.78 22.50
N PRO A 146 15.31 20.86 23.04
CA PRO A 146 13.96 21.25 22.66
C PRO A 146 13.78 21.54 21.17
N VAL A 147 14.75 22.21 20.52
CA VAL A 147 14.67 22.48 19.07
C VAL A 147 14.73 21.19 18.25
N LEU A 148 15.62 20.27 18.63
CA LEU A 148 15.70 18.94 18.01
C LEU A 148 14.36 18.21 18.13
N LEU A 149 13.80 18.12 19.34
CA LEU A 149 12.52 17.46 19.58
C LEU A 149 11.37 18.14 18.82
N PHE A 150 11.37 19.47 18.73
CA PHE A 150 10.38 20.22 17.97
C PHE A 150 10.46 19.92 16.46
N MET A 151 11.66 19.88 15.88
CA MET A 151 11.86 19.51 14.47
C MET A 151 11.37 18.09 14.19
N VAL A 152 11.66 17.15 15.09
CA VAL A 152 11.16 15.76 14.99
C VAL A 152 9.64 15.72 15.11
N ALA A 153 9.05 16.40 16.08
CA ALA A 153 7.60 16.47 16.27
C ALA A 153 6.90 17.05 15.02
N LEU A 154 7.46 18.11 14.43
CA LEU A 154 6.97 18.69 13.18
C LEU A 154 7.05 17.69 12.02
N GLY A 155 8.17 16.97 11.90
CA GLY A 155 8.34 15.92 10.90
C GLY A 155 7.28 14.81 11.04
N VAL A 156 7.01 14.35 12.27
CA VAL A 156 5.97 13.35 12.56
C VAL A 156 4.58 13.87 12.18
N TYR A 157 4.25 15.11 12.55
CA TYR A 157 2.99 15.73 12.17
C TYR A 157 2.78 15.74 10.64
N ILE A 158 3.79 16.15 9.87
CA ILE A 158 3.74 16.16 8.40
C ILE A 158 3.59 14.73 7.86
N SER A 159 4.33 13.76 8.40
CA SER A 159 4.29 12.36 7.96
C SER A 159 2.92 11.72 8.20
N ILE A 160 2.28 11.99 9.34
CA ILE A 160 0.90 11.53 9.62
C ILE A 160 -0.08 12.16 8.63
N GLY A 161 0.03 13.45 8.37
CA GLY A 161 -0.80 14.17 7.40
C GLY A 161 -0.71 13.58 5.98
N CYS A 162 0.51 13.22 5.55
CA CYS A 162 0.74 12.54 4.27
C CYS A 162 0.13 11.14 4.24
N GLY A 163 0.33 10.37 5.32
CA GLY A 163 -0.24 9.02 5.46
C GLY A 163 -1.77 9.01 5.40
N ASN A 164 -2.42 10.02 6.00
CA ASN A 164 -3.88 10.12 5.98
C ASN A 164 -4.42 10.48 4.58
N ARG A 165 -3.75 11.39 3.86
CA ARG A 165 -4.08 11.71 2.46
C ARG A 165 -3.93 10.50 1.53
N ALA A 166 -2.91 9.68 1.75
CA ALA A 166 -2.68 8.45 0.99
C ALA A 166 -3.66 7.32 1.32
N LYS A 167 -4.46 7.42 2.39
CA LYS A 167 -5.37 6.36 2.86
C LYS A 167 -6.41 5.97 1.80
N LYS A 168 -6.95 6.94 1.06
CA LYS A 168 -7.93 6.73 -0.02
C LYS A 168 -7.42 5.76 -1.09
N TYR A 169 -6.12 5.82 -1.40
CA TYR A 169 -5.49 5.05 -2.49
C TYR A 169 -4.62 3.90 -1.99
N LYS A 170 -4.70 3.54 -0.70
CA LYS A 170 -3.92 2.45 -0.12
C LYS A 170 -4.21 1.09 -0.74
N PHE A 171 -5.37 0.93 -1.37
CA PHE A 171 -5.73 -0.29 -2.09
C PHE A 171 -4.86 -0.51 -3.33
N ILE A 172 -4.39 0.55 -4.01
CA ILE A 172 -3.53 0.47 -5.20
C ILE A 172 -2.19 -0.21 -4.87
N SER A 173 -1.66 0.04 -3.67
CA SER A 173 -0.40 -0.56 -3.23
C SER A 173 -0.56 -1.93 -2.54
N ARG A 174 -1.74 -2.25 -2.00
CA ARG A 174 -1.97 -3.48 -1.23
C ARG A 174 -2.62 -4.60 -2.03
N ASN A 175 -3.53 -4.25 -2.94
CA ASN A 175 -4.35 -5.21 -3.64
C ASN A 175 -3.88 -5.36 -5.10
N GLU A 176 -4.28 -6.48 -5.70
CA GLU A 176 -4.27 -6.65 -7.15
C GLU A 176 -5.28 -5.68 -7.76
N ILE A 177 -4.85 -4.95 -8.78
CA ILE A 177 -5.67 -3.98 -9.50
C ILE A 177 -5.71 -4.32 -10.98
N GLU A 178 -6.79 -3.96 -11.63
CA GLU A 178 -6.89 -3.92 -13.09
C GLU A 178 -7.00 -2.46 -13.50
N THR A 179 -6.23 -2.05 -14.49
CA THR A 179 -6.20 -0.67 -14.97
C THR A 179 -7.10 -0.53 -16.20
N ALA A 180 -7.88 0.56 -16.26
CA ALA A 180 -8.70 0.84 -17.43
C ALA A 180 -7.83 1.02 -18.69
N TYR A 181 -8.42 0.78 -19.86
CA TYR A 181 -7.73 0.93 -21.15
C TYR A 181 -7.08 2.32 -21.28
N GLY A 182 -5.80 2.36 -21.63
CA GLY A 182 -5.02 3.60 -21.80
C GLY A 182 -4.31 4.11 -20.55
N VAL A 183 -4.68 3.66 -19.33
CA VAL A 183 -3.99 4.05 -18.08
C VAL A 183 -2.52 3.65 -18.15
N ASP A 184 -2.22 2.42 -18.52
CA ASP A 184 -0.86 1.89 -18.58
C ASP A 184 0.02 2.68 -19.55
N GLY A 185 -0.53 3.08 -20.71
CA GLY A 185 0.16 3.90 -21.69
C GLY A 185 0.53 5.27 -21.13
N LEU A 186 -0.45 5.96 -20.52
CA LEU A 186 -0.26 7.28 -19.90
C LEU A 186 0.76 7.22 -18.75
N VAL A 187 0.69 6.19 -17.90
CA VAL A 187 1.61 6.04 -16.77
C VAL A 187 3.03 5.71 -17.26
N ARG A 188 3.18 4.85 -18.28
CA ARG A 188 4.48 4.55 -18.90
C ARG A 188 5.11 5.78 -19.54
N GLU A 189 4.33 6.61 -20.23
CA GLU A 189 4.81 7.87 -20.81
C GLU A 189 5.32 8.82 -19.71
N LYS A 190 4.53 9.04 -18.66
CA LYS A 190 4.96 9.86 -17.51
C LYS A 190 6.21 9.29 -16.83
N LYS A 191 6.28 7.97 -16.63
CA LYS A 191 7.43 7.28 -16.04
C LYS A 191 8.69 7.45 -16.89
N ASN A 192 8.58 7.31 -18.21
CA ASN A 192 9.69 7.51 -19.14
C ASN A 192 10.19 8.96 -19.11
N ASN A 193 9.28 9.94 -19.14
CA ASN A 193 9.63 11.35 -19.01
C ASN A 193 10.31 11.67 -17.67
N HIS A 194 9.95 10.95 -16.61
CA HIS A 194 10.55 11.09 -15.29
C HIS A 194 11.87 10.32 -15.11
N SER A 195 12.14 9.29 -15.91
CA SER A 195 13.27 8.36 -15.74
C SER A 195 14.63 9.06 -15.74
N ASN A 196 14.86 9.98 -16.67
CA ASN A 196 16.11 10.75 -16.74
C ASN A 196 16.30 11.65 -15.50
N LYS A 197 15.22 12.29 -15.04
CA LYS A 197 15.24 13.11 -13.82
C LYS A 197 15.52 12.25 -12.60
N TYR A 198 14.95 11.05 -12.54
CA TYR A 198 15.20 10.07 -11.48
C TYR A 198 16.66 9.65 -11.43
N THR A 199 17.19 9.10 -12.52
CA THR A 199 18.56 8.58 -12.56
C THR A 199 19.59 9.68 -12.25
N ASN A 200 19.44 10.87 -12.84
CA ASN A 200 20.37 11.98 -12.60
C ASN A 200 20.29 12.50 -11.16
N THR A 201 19.09 12.66 -10.60
CA THR A 201 18.93 13.15 -9.22
C THR A 201 19.49 12.16 -8.21
N ILE A 202 19.25 10.86 -8.41
CA ILE A 202 19.80 9.81 -7.56
C ILE A 202 21.33 9.77 -7.66
N ALA A 203 21.89 9.82 -8.88
CA ALA A 203 23.34 9.81 -9.07
C ALA A 203 24.02 11.03 -8.42
N ILE A 204 23.48 12.24 -8.64
CA ILE A 204 23.98 13.47 -8.01
C ILE A 204 23.87 13.38 -6.48
N GLY A 205 22.76 12.88 -5.95
CA GLY A 205 22.54 12.72 -4.51
C GLY A 205 23.54 11.75 -3.87
N VAL A 206 23.78 10.60 -4.49
CA VAL A 206 24.77 9.61 -4.01
C VAL A 206 26.17 10.20 -4.02
N VAL A 207 26.57 10.86 -5.11
CA VAL A 207 27.88 11.53 -5.21
C VAL A 207 28.02 12.63 -4.15
N ALA A 208 26.99 13.44 -3.93
CA ALA A 208 26.98 14.48 -2.91
C ALA A 208 27.12 13.89 -1.48
N CYS A 209 26.44 12.79 -1.18
CA CYS A 209 26.59 12.10 0.11
C CYS A 209 28.00 11.55 0.33
N ILE A 210 28.64 11.02 -0.70
CA ILE A 210 30.03 10.52 -0.62
C ILE A 210 31.01 11.68 -0.42
N LEU A 211 30.85 12.75 -1.20
CA LEU A 211 31.71 13.93 -1.13
C LEU A 211 31.48 14.77 0.15
N ALA A 212 30.33 14.63 0.81
CA ALA A 212 30.04 15.31 2.08
C ALA A 212 31.04 14.97 3.19
N CYS A 213 31.71 13.82 3.10
CA CYS A 213 32.75 13.41 4.06
C CYS A 213 34.07 14.18 3.87
N VAL A 214 34.34 14.72 2.67
CA VAL A 214 35.65 15.33 2.34
C VAL A 214 35.95 16.56 3.20
N PRO A 215 35.05 17.54 3.38
CA PRO A 215 35.32 18.71 4.23
C PRO A 215 35.66 18.32 5.68
N LEU A 216 34.96 17.32 6.23
CA LEU A 216 35.22 16.82 7.58
C LEU A 216 36.62 16.20 7.68
N LEU A 217 36.98 15.30 6.76
CA LEU A 217 38.28 14.63 6.75
C LEU A 217 39.44 15.62 6.57
N VAL A 218 39.27 16.60 5.69
CA VAL A 218 40.27 17.67 5.48
C VAL A 218 40.41 18.52 6.74
N SER A 219 39.31 18.90 7.38
CA SER A 219 39.34 19.68 8.61
C SER A 219 40.08 18.96 9.74
N THR A 220 39.80 17.67 9.94
CA THR A 220 40.49 16.87 10.97
C THR A 220 41.98 16.67 10.71
N ALA A 221 42.43 16.85 9.47
CA ALA A 221 43.84 16.74 9.11
C ALA A 221 44.60 18.08 9.24
N LEU A 222 43.89 19.22 9.18
CA LEU A 222 44.48 20.55 9.21
C LEU A 222 44.44 21.21 10.58
N THR A 223 43.46 20.86 11.41
CA THR A 223 43.20 21.51 12.70
C THR A 223 42.72 20.51 13.74
N ASP A 224 43.22 20.64 14.97
CA ASP A 224 42.75 19.88 16.15
C ASP A 224 41.72 20.66 16.99
N GLU A 225 41.20 21.76 16.45
CA GLU A 225 40.23 22.62 17.13
C GLU A 225 38.83 22.00 17.11
N ASP A 226 38.35 21.55 18.27
CA ASP A 226 37.08 20.83 18.42
C ASP A 226 35.88 21.60 17.82
N TYR A 227 35.84 22.93 18.00
CA TYR A 227 34.75 23.76 17.46
C TYR A 227 34.63 23.69 15.93
N ILE A 228 35.75 23.55 15.20
CA ILE A 228 35.73 23.42 13.74
C ILE A 228 35.14 22.06 13.37
N ILE A 229 35.54 21.01 14.09
CA ILE A 229 35.08 19.63 13.86
C ILE A 229 33.55 19.57 14.00
N PHE A 230 32.96 20.11 15.08
CA PHE A 230 31.50 20.12 15.27
C PHE A 230 30.75 20.83 14.13
N ASN A 231 31.25 21.98 13.68
CA ASN A 231 30.64 22.72 12.56
C ASN A 231 30.76 21.96 11.24
N MET A 232 31.86 21.25 11.00
CA MET A 232 32.03 20.40 9.81
C MET A 232 31.13 19.17 9.83
N VAL A 233 30.90 18.56 11.00
CA VAL A 233 29.92 17.48 11.15
C VAL A 233 28.50 18.01 10.89
N ALA A 234 28.16 19.21 11.38
CA ALA A 234 26.87 19.84 11.09
C ALA A 234 26.67 20.10 9.58
N LEU A 235 27.71 20.57 8.89
CA LEU A 235 27.71 20.76 7.43
C LEU A 235 27.52 19.43 6.69
N LEU A 236 28.20 18.37 7.12
CA LEU A 236 28.06 17.03 6.56
C LEU A 236 26.60 16.55 6.66
N ILE A 237 25.98 16.64 7.84
CA ILE A 237 24.59 16.24 8.05
C ILE A 237 23.64 17.08 7.20
N PHE A 238 23.92 18.39 7.06
CA PHE A 238 23.12 19.26 6.20
C PHE A 238 23.15 18.84 4.73
N ILE A 239 24.34 18.54 4.18
CA ILE A 239 24.49 18.08 2.79
C ILE A 239 23.76 16.74 2.60
N ILE A 240 23.88 15.82 3.57
CA ILE A 240 23.16 14.53 3.54
C ILE A 240 21.65 14.77 3.56
N ALA A 241 21.16 15.65 4.45
CA ALA A 241 19.74 15.95 4.56
C ALA A 241 19.16 16.50 3.24
N VAL A 242 19.85 17.45 2.60
CA VAL A 242 19.43 18.02 1.31
C VAL A 242 19.44 16.96 0.21
N SER A 243 20.50 16.14 0.14
CA SER A 243 20.65 15.10 -0.87
C SER A 243 19.55 14.04 -0.74
N VAL A 244 19.36 13.51 0.48
CA VAL A 244 18.32 12.51 0.77
C VAL A 244 16.91 13.06 0.54
N ASN A 245 16.64 14.32 0.89
CA ASN A 245 15.35 14.96 0.62
C ASN A 245 14.99 14.93 -0.88
N ARG A 246 15.93 15.30 -1.75
CA ARG A 246 15.69 15.31 -3.20
C ARG A 246 15.57 13.89 -3.78
N MET A 247 16.39 12.95 -3.30
CA MET A 247 16.30 11.55 -3.68
C MET A 247 14.95 10.94 -3.27
N ALA A 248 14.51 11.20 -2.04
CA ALA A 248 13.24 10.71 -1.51
C ALA A 248 12.05 11.28 -2.30
N GLN A 249 12.05 12.58 -2.61
CA GLN A 249 10.98 13.20 -3.39
C GLN A 249 10.80 12.52 -4.75
N VAL A 250 11.89 12.35 -5.48
CA VAL A 250 11.88 11.76 -6.83
C VAL A 250 11.59 10.25 -6.78
N GLY A 251 12.06 9.55 -5.74
CA GLY A 251 11.72 8.15 -5.47
C GLY A 251 10.22 7.95 -5.22
N LEU A 252 9.60 8.78 -4.39
CA LEU A 252 8.16 8.68 -4.07
C LEU A 252 7.26 8.88 -5.30
N VAL A 253 7.66 9.77 -6.22
CA VAL A 253 6.95 9.96 -7.49
C VAL A 253 7.11 8.74 -8.39
N LYS A 254 8.33 8.21 -8.53
CA LYS A 254 8.58 6.97 -9.30
C LYS A 254 7.79 5.78 -8.73
N ASP A 255 7.72 5.65 -7.41
CA ASP A 255 6.91 4.61 -6.74
C ASP A 255 5.42 4.73 -7.06
N SER A 256 4.91 5.94 -7.31
CA SER A 256 3.50 6.12 -7.70
C SER A 256 3.22 5.52 -9.08
N TYR A 257 4.15 5.65 -10.02
CA TYR A 257 4.03 5.00 -11.33
C TYR A 257 4.12 3.49 -11.22
N ASP A 258 5.06 2.97 -10.44
CA ASP A 258 5.25 1.53 -10.26
C ASP A 258 4.06 0.87 -9.55
N LYS A 259 3.39 1.57 -8.63
CA LYS A 259 2.17 1.09 -7.97
C LYS A 259 1.02 0.86 -8.94
N LEU A 260 0.84 1.76 -9.92
CA LEU A 260 -0.20 1.63 -10.96
C LEU A 260 0.18 0.56 -12.00
N LEU A 261 1.44 0.53 -12.44
CA LEU A 261 1.93 -0.46 -13.40
C LEU A 261 2.18 -1.85 -12.78
N GLN A 262 2.15 -1.95 -11.45
CA GLN A 262 2.47 -3.16 -10.69
C GLN A 262 3.87 -3.72 -11.03
N GLU A 263 4.86 -2.84 -11.15
CA GLU A 263 6.24 -3.18 -11.49
C GLU A 263 7.16 -3.14 -10.23
N GLY A 264 8.30 -3.84 -10.29
CA GLY A 264 9.30 -3.85 -9.22
C GLY A 264 8.79 -4.44 -7.91
N ASP A 265 8.81 -3.66 -6.83
CA ASP A 265 8.34 -4.09 -5.50
C ASP A 265 6.81 -4.16 -5.40
N PHE A 266 6.09 -3.62 -6.39
CA PHE A 266 4.62 -3.56 -6.40
C PHE A 266 3.97 -4.60 -7.34
N THR A 267 4.73 -5.62 -7.77
CA THR A 267 4.14 -6.76 -8.48
C THR A 267 3.12 -7.48 -7.61
N VAL A 268 2.15 -8.15 -8.25
CA VAL A 268 1.09 -8.90 -7.55
C VAL A 268 1.69 -9.90 -6.54
N ALA A 269 2.73 -10.62 -6.94
CA ALA A 269 3.45 -11.56 -6.08
C ALA A 269 4.11 -10.84 -4.89
N ASN A 270 4.84 -9.75 -5.12
CA ASN A 270 5.51 -9.01 -4.04
C ASN A 270 4.52 -8.35 -3.07
N LYS A 271 3.35 -7.90 -3.54
CA LYS A 271 2.27 -7.36 -2.69
C LYS A 271 1.71 -8.43 -1.73
N LYS A 272 1.47 -9.65 -2.22
CA LYS A 272 1.05 -10.80 -1.39
C LYS A 272 2.11 -11.12 -0.34
N ILE A 273 3.37 -11.29 -0.77
CA ILE A 273 4.51 -11.57 0.10
C ILE A 273 4.65 -10.50 1.18
N ALA A 274 4.58 -9.21 0.81
CA ALA A 274 4.67 -8.11 1.75
C ALA A 274 3.55 -8.13 2.81
N THR A 275 2.34 -8.54 2.42
CA THR A 275 1.20 -8.65 3.35
C THR A 275 1.43 -9.76 4.38
N VAL A 276 1.95 -10.91 3.96
CA VAL A 276 2.32 -12.02 4.86
C VAL A 276 3.49 -11.64 5.76
N ILE A 277 4.56 -11.06 5.18
CA ILE A 277 5.71 -10.59 5.94
C ILE A 277 5.25 -9.62 7.03
N ASN A 278 4.41 -8.63 6.72
CA ASN A 278 3.93 -7.68 7.73
C ASN A 278 3.23 -8.35 8.92
N LYS A 279 2.45 -9.41 8.69
CA LYS A 279 1.82 -10.20 9.77
C LYS A 279 2.85 -11.00 10.57
N VAL A 280 3.81 -11.63 9.90
CA VAL A 280 4.89 -12.39 10.57
C VAL A 280 5.78 -11.46 11.40
N SER A 281 6.11 -10.29 10.86
CA SER A 281 6.96 -9.29 11.51
C SER A 281 6.35 -8.74 12.80
N SER A 282 5.05 -8.46 12.81
CA SER A 282 4.39 -7.96 14.03
C SER A 282 4.41 -9.00 15.15
N VAL A 283 4.21 -10.28 14.82
CA VAL A 283 4.29 -11.40 15.77
C VAL A 283 5.74 -11.59 16.25
N TYR A 284 6.70 -11.62 15.32
CA TYR A 284 8.11 -11.82 15.63
C TYR A 284 8.66 -10.79 16.60
N TRP A 285 8.42 -9.49 16.33
CA TRP A 285 8.90 -8.42 17.21
C TRP A 285 8.17 -8.40 18.56
N GLY A 286 6.89 -8.78 18.59
CA GLY A 286 6.16 -8.98 19.84
C GLY A 286 6.78 -10.09 20.71
N ILE A 287 7.16 -11.21 20.10
CA ILE A 287 7.84 -12.32 20.79
C ILE A 287 9.23 -11.90 21.27
N ALA A 288 10.03 -11.23 20.41
CA ALA A 288 11.36 -10.75 20.78
C ALA A 288 11.30 -9.79 21.99
N LEU A 289 10.32 -8.87 21.99
CA LEU A 289 10.07 -7.99 23.12
C LEU A 289 9.66 -8.76 24.38
N ALA A 290 8.77 -9.74 24.26
CA ALA A 290 8.35 -10.57 25.38
C ALA A 290 9.52 -11.37 26.00
N ILE A 291 10.39 -11.94 25.16
CA ILE A 291 11.61 -12.64 25.60
C ILE A 291 12.55 -11.67 26.32
N TYR A 292 12.78 -10.49 25.75
CA TYR A 292 13.62 -9.46 26.36
C TYR A 292 13.07 -9.07 27.74
N LEU A 293 11.77 -8.76 27.85
CA LEU A 293 11.16 -8.36 29.12
C LEU A 293 11.16 -9.50 30.14
N ALA A 294 10.81 -10.73 29.74
CA ALA A 294 10.80 -11.88 30.64
C ALA A 294 12.20 -12.16 31.22
N TRP A 295 13.23 -12.14 30.37
CA TRP A 295 14.60 -12.35 30.81
C TRP A 295 15.11 -11.19 31.66
N SER A 296 14.84 -9.95 31.25
CA SER A 296 15.31 -8.75 31.93
C SER A 296 14.68 -8.59 33.31
N LEU A 297 13.38 -8.87 33.44
CA LEU A 297 12.67 -8.84 34.73
C LEU A 297 13.07 -10.00 35.64
N TYR A 298 13.28 -11.21 35.08
CA TYR A 298 13.69 -12.36 35.87
C TYR A 298 15.11 -12.21 36.45
N THR A 299 16.04 -11.66 35.66
CA THR A 299 17.45 -11.54 36.07
C THR A 299 17.81 -10.20 36.70
N MET A 300 16.98 -9.17 36.50
CA MET A 300 17.27 -7.76 36.86
C MET A 300 18.60 -7.23 36.30
N LYS A 301 19.20 -7.91 35.31
CA LYS A 301 20.50 -7.59 34.69
C LYS A 301 20.32 -6.93 33.33
N TRP A 302 19.70 -5.75 33.34
CA TRP A 302 19.44 -4.93 32.15
C TRP A 302 20.69 -4.65 31.30
N GLY A 303 21.87 -4.61 31.92
CA GLY A 303 23.15 -4.40 31.23
C GLY A 303 23.60 -5.55 30.32
N PHE A 304 23.03 -6.76 30.46
CA PHE A 304 23.36 -7.92 29.61
C PHE A 304 22.21 -8.36 28.70
N THR A 305 20.97 -8.23 29.18
CA THR A 305 19.78 -8.70 28.44
C THR A 305 19.53 -7.97 27.12
N TRP A 306 20.17 -6.83 26.87
CA TRP A 306 20.10 -6.12 25.59
C TRP A 306 20.60 -6.96 24.40
N ILE A 307 21.41 -8.01 24.64
CA ILE A 307 21.92 -8.92 23.60
C ILE A 307 20.79 -9.61 22.80
N VAL A 308 19.58 -9.66 23.36
CA VAL A 308 18.37 -10.15 22.66
C VAL A 308 18.11 -9.35 21.39
N TRP A 309 18.39 -8.04 21.36
CA TRP A 309 18.10 -7.19 20.19
C TRP A 309 18.99 -7.47 18.97
N PRO A 310 20.33 -7.55 19.09
CA PRO A 310 21.19 -8.01 17.99
C PRO A 310 20.80 -9.40 17.48
N VAL A 311 20.57 -10.35 18.40
CA VAL A 311 20.19 -11.74 18.03
C VAL A 311 18.85 -11.75 17.29
N ALA A 312 17.87 -11.00 17.78
CA ALA A 312 16.57 -10.84 17.13
C ALA A 312 16.71 -10.20 15.73
N GLY A 313 17.61 -9.24 15.54
CA GLY A 313 17.87 -8.66 14.22
C GLY A 313 18.37 -9.68 13.20
N VAL A 314 19.34 -10.53 13.58
CA VAL A 314 19.90 -11.57 12.70
C VAL A 314 18.86 -12.66 12.40
N LEU A 315 18.16 -13.15 13.42
CA LEU A 315 17.12 -14.17 13.25
C LEU A 315 15.95 -13.66 12.39
N TYR A 316 15.61 -12.37 12.47
CA TYR A 316 14.54 -11.78 11.67
C TYR A 316 14.82 -11.87 10.16
N ALA A 317 16.07 -11.67 9.74
CA ALA A 317 16.48 -11.82 8.35
C ALA A 317 16.25 -13.26 7.84
N VAL A 318 16.54 -14.26 8.69
CA VAL A 318 16.29 -15.68 8.39
C VAL A 318 14.78 -15.93 8.27
N VAL A 319 13.98 -15.45 9.22
CA VAL A 319 12.51 -15.59 9.21
C VAL A 319 11.89 -15.00 7.94
N ILE A 320 12.33 -13.81 7.51
CA ILE A 320 11.83 -13.19 6.27
C ILE A 320 12.17 -14.06 5.05
N ASN A 321 13.39 -14.56 4.94
CA ASN A 321 13.80 -15.38 3.80
C ASN A 321 13.01 -16.69 3.73
N ILE A 322 12.79 -17.34 4.89
CA ILE A 322 11.94 -18.53 4.98
C ILE A 322 10.51 -18.19 4.53
N THR A 323 9.94 -17.09 5.03
CA THR A 323 8.59 -16.65 4.66
C THR A 323 8.46 -16.42 3.15
N LYS A 324 9.45 -15.80 2.52
CA LYS A 324 9.49 -15.59 1.06
C LYS A 324 9.51 -16.90 0.28
N ILE A 325 10.24 -17.91 0.76
CA ILE A 325 10.33 -19.24 0.12
C ILE A 325 8.96 -19.94 0.18
N PHE A 326 8.30 -19.92 1.34
CA PHE A 326 7.00 -20.57 1.51
C PHE A 326 5.91 -19.93 0.65
N VAL A 327 5.81 -18.60 0.63
CA VAL A 327 4.78 -17.91 -0.17
C VAL A 327 5.02 -18.11 -1.67
N LYS A 328 6.29 -18.19 -2.12
CA LYS A 328 6.61 -18.46 -3.53
C LYS A 328 6.37 -19.93 -3.94
N ALA A 329 6.26 -20.85 -2.98
CA ALA A 329 5.97 -22.25 -3.26
C ALA A 329 4.46 -22.52 -3.42
N GLU A 330 3.60 -21.58 -3.05
CA GLU A 330 2.13 -21.68 -3.12
C GLU A 330 1.51 -21.03 -4.38
N ASP A 331 2.27 -20.24 -5.15
CA ASP A 331 1.87 -19.67 -6.46
C ASP A 331 2.28 -20.61 -7.62
#